data_AF-A0A811TFT5-F1
#
_entry.id   AF-A0A811TFT5-F1
#
_cell.length_a   1.000
_cell.length_b   1.000
_cell.length_c   1.000
_cell.angle_alpha   90.00
_cell.angle_beta   90.00
_cell.angle_gamma   90.00
#
_symmetry.space_group_name_H-M   'P 1'
#
loop_
_entity.id
_entity.type
_entity.pdbx_description
1 polymer ?
#
loop_
_entity_poly.entity_id
_entity_poly.type
_entity_poly.pdbx_seq_one_letter_code
_entity_poly.pdbx_strand_id
1 'polypeptide(L)'
;MIVAKYADEAERKRIEYTFERWKDAMGITKPVGTTVIVEGEGVEEMLDDLYSRTSKDNVRVYDLSKAFVEVEKGEKRIEIDLEGDLKTIERVIGFIMAKQKAIFRREIPSGKLYEVYTKKGQAEIATILKKGDGKVSVRINIAGYGEAPNFLYAKINSELKYLKEV
;
A
#
# COMPACT_ATOMS: atom_id res chain seq x y z
N MET A 1 3.39 -20.17 0.24
CA MET A 1 3.98 -19.35 -0.85
C MET A 1 3.39 -17.95 -0.81
N ILE A 2 4.17 -16.91 -1.10
CA ILE A 2 3.68 -15.52 -1.24
C ILE A 2 3.82 -15.11 -2.71
N VAL A 3 2.71 -14.72 -3.36
CA VAL A 3 2.72 -14.18 -4.72
C VAL A 3 2.26 -12.72 -4.65
N ALA A 4 3.18 -11.80 -4.90
CA ALA A 4 2.90 -10.37 -4.94
C ALA A 4 2.82 -9.90 -6.40
N LYS A 5 1.63 -9.49 -6.82
CA LYS A 5 1.42 -8.87 -8.14
C LYS A 5 1.93 -7.43 -8.11
N TYR A 6 2.41 -6.94 -9.25
CA TYR A 6 2.87 -5.56 -9.42
C TYR A 6 2.43 -5.05 -10.79
N ALA A 7 2.17 -3.75 -10.89
CA ALA A 7 1.77 -3.09 -12.12
C ALA A 7 2.96 -2.56 -12.92
N ASP A 8 4.05 -2.20 -12.25
CA ASP A 8 5.23 -1.61 -12.86
C ASP A 8 6.56 -2.03 -12.24
N GLU A 9 7.65 -1.69 -12.91
CA GLU A 9 9.01 -2.03 -12.51
C GLU A 9 9.44 -1.38 -11.19
N ALA A 10 8.92 -0.18 -10.89
CA ALA A 10 9.24 0.50 -9.64
C ALA A 10 8.57 -0.20 -8.46
N GLU A 11 7.35 -0.68 -8.62
CA GLU A 11 6.64 -1.49 -7.65
C GLU A 11 7.31 -2.86 -7.45
N ARG A 12 7.68 -3.53 -8.55
CA ARG A 12 8.45 -4.78 -8.52
C ARG A 12 9.70 -4.66 -7.65
N LYS A 13 10.51 -3.62 -7.87
CA LYS A 13 11.74 -3.36 -7.09
C LYS A 13 11.45 -3.14 -5.60
N ARG A 14 10.37 -2.44 -5.25
CA ARG A 14 9.99 -2.21 -3.83
C ARG A 14 9.56 -3.50 -3.14
N ILE A 15 8.84 -4.37 -3.85
CA ILE A 15 8.44 -5.69 -3.36
C ILE A 15 9.67 -6.58 -3.16
N GLU A 16 10.55 -6.69 -4.15
CA GLU A 16 11.77 -7.50 -4.07
C GLU A 16 12.67 -7.04 -2.91
N TYR A 17 12.88 -5.73 -2.76
CA TYR A 17 13.64 -5.17 -1.64
C TYR A 17 13.05 -5.54 -0.27
N THR A 18 11.74 -5.77 -0.18
CA THR A 18 11.14 -6.24 1.08
C THR A 18 11.58 -7.66 1.39
N PHE A 19 11.54 -8.57 0.43
CA PHE A 19 12.03 -9.94 0.64
C PHE A 19 13.54 -9.98 0.91
N GLU A 20 14.33 -9.16 0.22
CA GLU A 20 15.78 -9.08 0.46
C GLU A 20 16.11 -8.67 1.91
N ARG A 21 15.45 -7.64 2.44
CA ARG A 21 15.66 -7.20 3.84
C ARG A 21 15.34 -8.26 4.88
N TRP A 22 14.38 -9.13 4.60
CA TRP A 22 13.97 -10.18 5.54
C TRP A 22 14.69 -11.51 5.31
N LYS A 23 15.44 -11.65 4.21
CA LYS A 23 16.12 -12.89 3.83
C LYS A 23 17.14 -13.37 4.86
N ASP A 24 17.77 -12.45 5.56
CA ASP A 24 18.75 -12.77 6.61
C ASP A 24 18.08 -13.06 7.96
N ALA A 25 16.88 -12.51 8.19
CA ALA A 25 16.13 -12.67 9.43
C ALA A 25 15.26 -13.94 9.45
N MET A 26 14.85 -14.42 8.29
CA MET A 26 14.08 -15.65 8.14
C MET A 26 14.45 -16.36 6.84
N GLY A 27 14.26 -17.68 6.76
CA GLY A 27 14.60 -18.48 5.58
C GLY A 27 13.73 -18.17 4.37
N ILE A 28 14.00 -17.07 3.66
CA ILE A 28 13.30 -16.70 2.42
C ILE A 28 14.05 -17.26 1.21
N THR A 29 13.39 -18.17 0.49
CA THR A 29 13.89 -18.71 -0.78
C THR A 29 12.95 -18.34 -1.92
N LYS A 30 13.49 -17.69 -2.95
CA LYS A 30 12.77 -17.47 -4.22
C LYS A 30 12.95 -18.73 -5.08
N PRO A 31 11.86 -19.42 -5.49
CA PRO A 31 11.97 -20.55 -6.41
C PRO A 31 12.69 -20.14 -7.71
N VAL A 32 13.53 -21.03 -8.22
CA VAL A 32 14.28 -20.85 -9.48
C VAL A 32 13.78 -21.88 -10.47
N GLY A 33 13.55 -21.46 -11.72
CA GLY A 33 12.99 -22.30 -12.79
C GLY A 33 11.50 -22.05 -13.03
N THR A 34 10.84 -22.98 -13.72
CA THR A 34 9.41 -22.91 -14.02
C THR A 34 8.61 -23.20 -12.76
N THR A 35 7.82 -22.22 -12.30
CA THR A 35 6.93 -22.38 -11.14
C THR A 35 5.49 -22.38 -11.62
N VAL A 36 4.73 -23.43 -11.30
CA VAL A 36 3.32 -23.58 -11.64
C VAL A 36 2.50 -23.90 -10.40
N ILE A 37 1.28 -23.39 -10.33
CA ILE A 37 0.28 -23.80 -9.34
C ILE A 37 -0.67 -24.74 -10.06
N VAL A 38 -0.84 -25.94 -9.52
CA VAL A 38 -1.73 -26.97 -10.08
C VAL A 38 -2.91 -27.12 -9.12
N GLU A 39 -4.12 -26.96 -9.65
CA GLU A 39 -5.38 -27.16 -8.91
C GLU A 39 -6.19 -28.24 -9.66
N GLY A 40 -6.52 -29.35 -9.00
CA GLY A 40 -7.29 -30.45 -9.61
C GLY A 40 -6.78 -31.85 -9.23
N GLU A 41 -7.39 -32.86 -9.84
CA GLU A 41 -7.00 -34.27 -9.71
C GLU A 41 -5.92 -34.64 -10.76
N GLY A 42 -5.35 -35.85 -10.68
CA GLY A 42 -4.40 -36.35 -11.69
C GLY A 42 -2.97 -35.79 -11.58
N VAL A 43 -2.61 -35.21 -10.43
CA VAL A 43 -1.25 -34.67 -10.19
C VAL A 43 -0.18 -35.75 -10.36
N GLU A 44 -0.47 -37.00 -9.98
CA GLU A 44 0.46 -38.13 -10.12
C GLU A 44 0.79 -38.44 -11.59
N GLU A 45 -0.22 -38.49 -12.46
CA GLU A 45 -0.04 -38.72 -13.91
C GLU A 45 0.76 -37.58 -14.56
N MET A 46 0.47 -36.33 -14.17
CA MET A 46 1.22 -35.16 -14.64
C MET A 46 2.69 -35.22 -14.18
N LEU A 47 2.95 -35.64 -12.94
CA LEU A 47 4.31 -35.78 -12.41
C LEU A 47 5.06 -36.91 -13.12
N ASP A 48 4.39 -38.01 -13.45
CA ASP A 48 4.99 -39.11 -14.24
C ASP A 48 5.44 -38.61 -15.62
N ASP A 49 4.58 -37.90 -16.36
CA ASP A 49 4.95 -37.28 -17.64
C ASP A 49 6.11 -36.28 -17.47
N LEU A 50 6.11 -35.47 -16.40
CA LEU A 50 7.21 -34.54 -16.14
C LEU A 50 8.53 -35.27 -15.85
N TYR A 51 8.53 -36.30 -15.00
CA TYR A 51 9.72 -37.08 -14.67
C TYR A 51 10.26 -37.90 -15.84
N SER A 52 9.42 -38.23 -16.83
CA SER A 52 9.91 -38.83 -18.08
C SER A 52 10.79 -37.87 -18.91
N ARG A 53 10.68 -36.56 -18.66
CA ARG A 53 11.37 -35.49 -19.42
C ARG A 53 12.51 -34.83 -18.65
N THR A 54 12.62 -35.05 -17.34
CA THR A 54 13.68 -34.48 -16.49
C THR A 54 13.94 -35.34 -15.25
N SER A 55 15.11 -35.20 -14.64
CA SER A 55 15.41 -35.89 -13.37
C SER A 55 14.46 -35.42 -12.26
N LYS A 56 14.02 -36.37 -11.43
CA LYS A 56 13.25 -36.11 -10.20
C LYS A 56 13.98 -35.15 -9.27
N ASP A 57 15.32 -35.17 -9.24
CA ASP A 57 16.13 -34.29 -8.39
C ASP A 57 16.02 -32.80 -8.78
N ASN A 58 15.62 -32.53 -10.03
CA ASN A 58 15.41 -31.17 -10.55
C ASN A 58 13.99 -30.65 -10.25
N VAL A 59 13.10 -31.48 -9.70
CA VAL A 59 11.69 -31.14 -9.48
C VAL A 59 11.42 -31.10 -7.98
N ARG A 60 10.84 -29.99 -7.53
CA ARG A 60 10.39 -29.83 -6.14
C ARG A 60 8.88 -29.66 -6.14
N VAL A 61 8.19 -30.58 -5.48
CA VAL A 61 6.74 -30.54 -5.30
C VAL A 61 6.45 -30.04 -3.89
N TYR A 62 5.57 -29.06 -3.79
CA TYR A 62 5.12 -28.50 -2.52
C TYR A 62 3.59 -28.60 -2.47
N ASP A 63 3.06 -29.15 -1.37
CA ASP A 63 1.64 -29.04 -1.07
C ASP A 63 1.37 -27.66 -0.45
N LEU A 64 0.38 -26.96 -0.98
CA LEU A 64 0.09 -25.57 -0.63
C LEU A 64 -1.38 -25.42 -0.22
N SER A 65 -1.60 -25.01 1.02
CA SER A 65 -2.90 -24.49 1.45
C SER A 65 -2.93 -22.96 1.38
N LYS A 66 -4.12 -22.39 1.19
CA LYS A 66 -4.31 -20.94 1.33
C LYS A 66 -4.11 -20.56 2.80
N ALA A 67 -3.14 -19.68 3.04
CA ALA A 67 -2.92 -19.10 4.36
C ALA A 67 -3.72 -17.79 4.49
N PHE A 68 -4.44 -17.64 5.59
CA PHE A 68 -5.04 -16.37 5.99
C PHE A 68 -4.21 -15.79 7.13
N VAL A 69 -3.50 -14.70 6.84
CA VAL A 69 -2.72 -13.94 7.83
C VAL A 69 -3.35 -12.57 7.93
N GLU A 70 -3.90 -12.25 9.10
CA GLU A 70 -4.40 -10.91 9.37
C GLU A 70 -3.25 -9.99 9.78
N VAL A 71 -3.04 -8.95 8.97
CA VAL A 71 -2.15 -7.85 9.29
C VAL A 71 -3.01 -6.60 9.39
N GLU A 72 -3.02 -5.94 10.55
CA GLU A 72 -3.83 -4.76 10.74
C GLU A 72 -3.28 -3.55 9.97
N LYS A 73 -4.18 -2.83 9.30
CA LYS A 73 -3.86 -1.55 8.66
C LYS A 73 -3.84 -0.48 9.75
N GLY A 74 -2.74 0.27 9.84
CA GLY A 74 -2.68 1.42 10.72
C GLY A 74 -3.51 2.57 10.16
N GLU A 75 -4.36 3.17 10.99
CA GLU A 75 -5.17 4.33 10.63
C GLU A 75 -4.83 5.55 11.49
N LYS A 76 -4.82 6.73 10.86
CA LYS A 76 -4.71 8.03 11.51
C LYS A 76 -5.74 8.99 10.94
N ARG A 77 -6.25 9.87 11.80
CA ARG A 77 -7.22 10.90 11.44
C ARG A 77 -6.75 12.26 11.91
N ILE A 78 -6.85 13.24 11.04
CA ILE A 78 -6.71 14.66 11.35
C ILE A 78 -8.08 15.31 11.11
N GLU A 79 -8.57 16.06 12.09
CA GLU A 79 -9.77 16.89 11.96
C GLU A 79 -9.42 18.31 12.39
N ILE A 80 -9.74 19.28 11.52
CA ILE A 80 -9.44 20.69 11.75
C ILE A 80 -10.43 21.58 11.01
N ASP A 81 -10.84 22.67 11.64
CA ASP A 81 -11.59 23.73 10.97
C ASP A 81 -10.64 24.86 10.59
N LEU A 82 -10.75 25.32 9.34
CA LEU A 82 -9.95 26.40 8.77
C LEU A 82 -10.85 27.55 8.31
N GLU A 83 -10.36 28.77 8.46
CA GLU A 83 -11.06 29.98 8.03
C GLU A 83 -10.86 30.22 6.53
N GLY A 84 -11.91 30.71 5.87
CA GLY A 84 -11.91 30.97 4.43
C GLY A 84 -12.95 30.15 3.69
N ASP A 85 -12.99 30.34 2.36
CA ASP A 85 -13.93 29.64 1.50
C ASP A 85 -13.43 28.25 1.08
N LEU A 86 -14.36 27.39 0.68
CA LEU A 86 -14.08 26.00 0.29
C LEU A 86 -13.00 25.88 -0.80
N LYS A 87 -12.99 26.77 -1.79
CA LYS A 87 -12.05 26.70 -2.92
C LYS A 87 -10.64 27.05 -2.48
N THR A 88 -10.50 28.03 -1.59
CA THR A 88 -9.21 28.39 -0.99
C THR A 88 -8.66 27.24 -0.15
N ILE A 89 -9.48 26.67 0.73
CA ILE A 89 -9.06 25.54 1.57
C ILE A 89 -8.74 24.31 0.73
N GLU A 90 -9.52 24.02 -0.31
CA GLU A 90 -9.23 22.92 -1.23
C GLU A 90 -7.87 23.07 -1.92
N ARG A 91 -7.50 24.29 -2.35
CA ARG A 91 -6.17 24.57 -2.93
C ARG A 91 -5.05 24.35 -1.92
N VAL A 92 -5.24 24.77 -0.67
CA VAL A 92 -4.27 24.58 0.41
C VAL A 92 -4.06 23.09 0.69
N ILE A 93 -5.14 22.31 0.81
CA ILE A 93 -5.03 20.86 0.99
C ILE A 93 -4.37 20.21 -0.23
N GLY A 94 -4.72 20.63 -1.44
CA GLY A 94 -4.06 20.18 -2.67
C GLY A 94 -2.55 20.44 -2.66
N PHE A 95 -2.12 21.60 -2.17
CA PHE A 95 -0.71 21.94 -2.01
C PHE A 95 -0.01 21.03 -0.99
N ILE A 96 -0.63 20.78 0.17
CA ILE A 96 -0.08 19.86 1.18
C ILE A 96 0.07 18.44 0.58
N MET A 97 -0.93 17.96 -0.17
CA MET A 97 -0.87 16.66 -0.85
C MET A 97 0.27 16.62 -1.87
N ALA A 98 0.43 17.65 -2.69
CA ALA A 98 1.51 17.76 -3.66
C ALA A 98 2.90 17.78 -2.98
N LYS A 99 3.04 18.47 -1.86
CA LYS A 99 4.27 18.49 -1.05
C LYS A 99 4.63 17.10 -0.51
N GLN A 100 3.63 16.26 -0.22
CA GLN A 100 3.84 14.86 0.14
C GLN A 100 4.05 13.93 -1.07
N LYS A 101 4.11 14.47 -2.30
CA LYS A 101 4.16 13.71 -3.56
C LYS A 101 2.99 12.72 -3.68
N ALA A 102 1.83 13.11 -3.19
CA ALA A 102 0.63 12.29 -3.25
C ALA A 102 0.11 12.21 -4.68
N ILE A 103 -0.20 10.99 -5.11
CA ILE A 103 -0.76 10.68 -6.42
C ILE A 103 -2.28 10.69 -6.28
N PHE A 104 -2.95 11.59 -6.98
CA PHE A 104 -4.41 11.60 -7.03
C PHE A 104 -4.91 10.32 -7.70
N ARG A 105 -5.86 9.63 -7.03
CA ARG A 105 -6.46 8.39 -7.55
C ARG A 105 -7.84 8.64 -8.11
N ARG A 106 -8.71 9.28 -7.32
CA ARG A 106 -10.09 9.58 -7.72
C ARG A 106 -10.75 10.58 -6.79
N GLU A 107 -11.82 11.20 -7.29
CA GLU A 107 -12.82 11.85 -6.44
C GLU A 107 -13.61 10.78 -5.65
N ILE A 108 -14.05 11.15 -4.46
CA ILE A 108 -15.01 10.41 -3.63
C ILE A 108 -16.16 11.36 -3.24
N PRO A 109 -17.35 10.88 -2.82
CA PRO A 109 -18.57 11.70 -2.70
C PRO A 109 -18.48 12.99 -1.88
N SER A 110 -17.44 13.21 -1.09
CA SER A 110 -17.21 14.48 -0.37
C SER A 110 -15.72 14.83 -0.25
N GLY A 111 -14.90 14.40 -1.22
CA GLY A 111 -13.46 14.50 -1.06
C GLY A 111 -12.65 13.87 -2.16
N LYS A 112 -11.36 13.70 -1.88
CA LYS A 112 -10.38 13.13 -2.81
C LYS A 112 -9.63 11.99 -2.16
N LEU A 113 -9.34 10.96 -2.95
CA LEU A 113 -8.50 9.85 -2.54
C LEU A 113 -7.15 9.96 -3.24
N TYR A 114 -6.09 9.88 -2.45
CA TYR A 114 -4.71 9.90 -2.89
C TYR A 114 -3.98 8.67 -2.42
N GLU A 115 -2.90 8.34 -3.12
CA GLU A 115 -1.92 7.36 -2.70
C GLU A 115 -0.55 8.00 -2.55
N VAL A 116 0.20 7.62 -1.51
CA VAL A 116 1.52 8.15 -1.22
C VAL A 116 2.51 7.03 -0.99
N TYR A 117 3.64 7.09 -1.68
CA TYR A 117 4.80 6.23 -1.44
C TYR A 117 5.85 7.00 -0.66
N THR A 118 6.17 6.51 0.54
CA THR A 118 7.17 7.11 1.42
C THR A 118 8.32 6.14 1.66
N LYS A 119 9.43 6.65 2.23
CA LYS A 119 10.50 5.80 2.76
C LYS A 119 10.06 4.85 3.88
N LYS A 120 8.87 5.05 4.45
CA LYS A 120 8.27 4.29 5.55
C LYS A 120 7.16 3.32 5.09
N GLY A 121 6.91 3.24 3.78
CA GLY A 121 5.86 2.42 3.20
C GLY A 121 4.84 3.24 2.39
N GLN A 122 3.80 2.55 1.94
CA GLN A 122 2.69 3.10 1.18
C GLN A 122 1.49 3.39 2.09
N ALA A 123 0.76 4.46 1.78
CA ALA A 123 -0.49 4.78 2.45
C ALA A 123 -1.47 5.43 1.48
N GLU A 124 -2.75 5.29 1.79
CA GLU A 124 -3.85 6.01 1.18
C GLU A 124 -4.24 7.20 2.05
N ILE A 125 -4.58 8.32 1.42
CA ILE A 125 -5.05 9.53 2.09
C ILE A 125 -6.40 9.91 1.50
N ALA A 126 -7.44 9.95 2.33
CA ALA A 126 -8.75 10.48 1.97
C ALA A 126 -8.93 11.86 2.61
N THR A 127 -9.10 12.89 1.80
CA THR A 127 -9.35 14.27 2.24
C THR A 127 -10.82 14.61 2.03
N ILE A 128 -11.55 14.93 3.09
CA ILE A 128 -12.97 15.29 3.07
C ILE A 128 -13.10 16.74 3.52
N LEU A 129 -13.78 17.56 2.71
CA LEU A 129 -13.99 18.98 2.98
C LEU A 129 -15.49 19.26 3.08
N LYS A 130 -15.91 19.95 4.15
CA LYS A 130 -17.29 20.36 4.34
C LYS A 130 -17.37 21.84 4.62
N LYS A 131 -18.18 22.55 3.84
CA LYS A 131 -18.47 23.97 4.07
C LYS A 131 -19.35 24.10 5.32
N GLY A 132 -18.94 24.95 6.25
CA GLY A 132 -19.74 25.41 7.38
C GLY A 132 -19.94 26.92 7.34
N ASP A 133 -20.53 27.47 8.39
CA ASP A 133 -20.77 28.92 8.53
C ASP A 133 -19.46 29.64 8.85
N GLY A 134 -18.86 30.26 7.83
CA GLY A 134 -17.62 31.02 7.93
C GLY A 134 -16.33 30.19 8.04
N LYS A 135 -16.43 28.86 8.11
CA LYS A 135 -15.29 27.93 8.21
C LYS A 135 -15.47 26.71 7.31
N VAL A 136 -14.36 26.05 6.97
CA VAL A 136 -14.36 24.77 6.26
C VAL A 136 -13.81 23.70 7.20
N SER A 137 -14.61 22.66 7.43
CA SER A 137 -14.17 21.50 8.18
C SER A 137 -13.41 20.54 7.28
N VAL A 138 -12.18 20.23 7.69
CA VAL A 138 -11.25 19.36 6.98
C VAL A 138 -11.06 18.09 7.78
N ARG A 139 -11.35 16.94 7.16
CA ARG A 139 -11.02 15.62 7.69
C ARG A 139 -10.04 14.93 6.76
N ILE A 140 -8.91 14.51 7.28
CA ILE A 140 -7.91 13.72 6.55
C ILE A 140 -7.78 12.36 7.24
N ASN A 141 -8.16 11.29 6.54
CA ASN A 141 -7.92 9.92 6.98
C ASN A 141 -6.71 9.38 6.23
N ILE A 142 -5.77 8.78 6.97
CA ILE A 142 -4.53 8.20 6.45
C ILE A 142 -4.54 6.74 6.86
N ALA A 143 -4.44 5.83 5.90
CA ALA A 143 -4.47 4.40 6.15
C ALA A 143 -3.35 3.67 5.39
N GLY A 144 -2.65 2.76 6.04
CA GLY A 144 -1.55 2.02 5.41
C GLY A 144 -0.92 1.00 6.35
N TYR A 145 0.09 0.28 5.86
CA TYR A 145 0.82 -0.70 6.65
C TYR A 145 2.16 -0.14 7.15
N GLY A 146 2.66 -0.72 8.25
CA GLY A 146 3.92 -0.30 8.86
C GLY A 146 3.87 1.14 9.39
N GLU A 147 4.96 1.88 9.22
CA GLU A 147 5.11 3.22 9.81
C GLU A 147 4.55 4.37 8.94
N ALA A 148 4.11 4.08 7.71
CA ALA A 148 3.66 5.11 6.77
C ALA A 148 2.53 5.99 7.32
N PRO A 149 1.48 5.46 8.00
CA PRO A 149 0.40 6.30 8.54
C PRO A 149 0.88 7.30 9.59
N ASN A 150 1.72 6.86 10.53
CA ASN A 150 2.29 7.71 11.58
C ASN A 150 3.19 8.80 10.98
N PHE A 151 4.04 8.43 10.02
CA PHE A 151 4.96 9.34 9.35
C PHE A 151 4.22 10.45 8.60
N LEU A 152 3.17 10.11 7.85
CA LEU A 152 2.37 11.06 7.10
C LEU A 152 1.50 11.92 8.02
N TYR A 153 0.92 11.34 9.08
CA TYR A 153 0.17 12.09 10.08
C TYR A 153 1.03 13.21 10.68
N ALA A 154 2.24 12.90 11.14
CA ALA A 154 3.13 13.89 11.74
C ALA A 154 3.44 15.04 10.77
N LYS A 155 3.73 14.74 9.51
CA LYS A 155 4.01 15.74 8.48
C LYS A 155 2.79 16.62 8.18
N ILE A 156 1.66 16.01 7.82
CA ILE A 156 0.46 16.74 7.41
C ILE A 156 -0.08 17.57 8.57
N ASN A 157 -0.09 17.02 9.79
CA ASN A 157 -0.54 17.73 10.97
C ASN A 157 0.36 18.94 11.28
N SER A 158 1.68 18.83 11.05
CA SER A 158 2.59 19.97 11.23
C SER A 158 2.29 21.11 10.24
N GLU A 159 2.05 20.80 8.96
CA GLU A 159 1.68 21.80 7.95
C GLU A 159 0.35 22.49 8.30
N LEU A 160 -0.64 21.72 8.77
CA LEU A 160 -1.95 22.25 9.13
C LEU A 160 -1.93 23.14 10.37
N LYS A 161 -1.01 22.89 11.32
CA LYS A 161 -0.86 23.76 12.50
C LYS A 161 -0.38 25.17 12.13
N TYR A 162 0.56 25.28 11.20
CA TYR A 162 1.02 26.59 10.72
C TYR A 162 -0.09 27.41 10.06
N LEU A 163 -1.12 26.76 9.52
CA LEU A 163 -2.26 27.44 8.89
C LEU A 163 -3.31 27.93 9.88
N LYS A 164 -3.22 27.52 11.16
CA LYS A 164 -4.10 27.98 12.23
C LYS A 164 -3.55 29.19 12.99
N GLU A 165 -2.25 29.44 12.88
CA GLU A 165 -1.52 30.47 13.61
C GLU A 165 -1.30 31.75 12.79
N VAL A 166 -1.82 31.80 11.56
CA VAL A 166 -1.79 32.94 10.64
C VAL A 166 -3.21 33.45 10.43
#